data_AF-A0A2U8VR59-F1
#
_entry.id   AF-A0A2U8VR59-F1
#
_cell.length_a   1.000
_cell.length_b   1.000
_cell.length_c   1.000
_cell.angle_alpha   90.00
_cell.angle_beta   90.00
_cell.angle_gamma   90.00
#
_symmetry.space_group_name_H-M   'P 1'
#
loop_
_entity.id
_entity.type
_entity.pdbx_description
1 polymer ?
#
loop_
_entity_poly.entity_id
_entity_poly.type
_entity_poly.pdbx_seq_one_letter_code
_entity_poly.pdbx_strand_id
1 'polypeptide(L)'
;MRRSREIQAEQQRAYEAAQVEAAKPENIMLTAYRHYLVAKQCSESRTGYAAVYLTPQQMGEAKAQVKGIEAGILKRAPSLNTDERWAAANRAETAANADISELGFTGRGAVKERTYTEQGRQFCSAATGWLKGAYGLFYPDSLTVKKDF
;
A
#
# COMPACT_ATOMS: atom_id res chain seq x y z
N MET A 1 30.24 -25.78 -6.90
CA MET A 1 30.29 -24.70 -5.89
C MET A 1 30.39 -23.28 -6.47
N ARG A 2 31.25 -22.97 -7.47
CA ARG A 2 31.34 -21.60 -8.06
C ARG A 2 30.01 -21.07 -8.64
N ARG A 3 29.32 -21.87 -9.45
CA ARG A 3 28.04 -21.51 -10.10
C ARG A 3 26.92 -21.11 -9.11
N SER A 4 26.91 -21.70 -7.91
CA SER A 4 25.90 -21.37 -6.87
C SER A 4 26.19 -20.04 -6.19
N ARG A 5 27.46 -19.64 -6.07
CA ARG A 5 27.85 -18.33 -5.52
C ARG A 5 27.61 -17.21 -6.53
N GLU A 6 27.80 -17.48 -7.81
CA GLU A 6 27.48 -16.55 -8.90
C GLU A 6 25.97 -16.28 -8.98
N ILE A 7 25.13 -17.32 -8.90
CA ILE A 7 23.67 -17.18 -8.85
C ILE A 7 23.24 -16.39 -7.60
N GLN A 8 23.81 -16.68 -6.42
CA GLN A 8 23.52 -15.91 -5.20
C GLN A 8 23.94 -14.43 -5.34
N ALA A 9 25.11 -14.15 -5.91
CA ALA A 9 25.58 -12.79 -6.11
C ALA A 9 24.75 -12.02 -7.16
N GLU A 10 24.21 -12.71 -8.16
CA GLU A 10 23.27 -12.11 -9.12
C GLU A 10 21.91 -11.83 -8.48
N GLN A 11 21.37 -12.78 -7.72
CA GLN A 11 20.11 -12.59 -6.98
C GLN A 11 20.22 -11.43 -5.98
N GLN A 12 21.34 -11.32 -5.27
CA GLN A 12 21.58 -10.23 -4.32
C GLN A 12 21.62 -8.87 -5.04
N ARG A 13 22.33 -8.78 -6.18
CA ARG A 13 22.38 -7.54 -6.98
C ARG A 13 21.01 -7.15 -7.53
N ALA A 14 20.22 -8.12 -8.00
CA ALA A 14 18.87 -7.87 -8.47
C ALA A 14 17.95 -7.38 -7.34
N TYR A 15 18.07 -7.96 -6.14
CA TYR A 15 17.34 -7.52 -4.97
C TYR A 15 17.72 -6.09 -4.56
N GLU A 16 19.01 -5.77 -4.49
CA GLU A 16 19.48 -4.42 -4.17
C GLU A 16 19.02 -3.39 -5.21
N ALA A 17 19.11 -3.72 -6.49
CA ALA A 17 18.61 -2.85 -7.57
C ALA A 17 17.09 -2.61 -7.45
N ALA A 18 16.33 -3.65 -7.11
CA ALA A 18 14.89 -3.51 -6.87
C ALA A 18 14.58 -2.65 -5.63
N GLN A 19 15.38 -2.72 -4.56
CA GLN A 19 15.23 -1.85 -3.39
C GLN A 19 15.53 -0.39 -3.73
N VAL A 20 16.59 -0.12 -4.49
CA VAL A 20 16.93 1.24 -4.94
C VAL A 20 15.82 1.81 -5.84
N GLU A 21 15.30 1.00 -6.76
CA GLU A 21 14.17 1.40 -7.61
C GLU A 21 12.91 1.68 -6.77
N ALA A 22 12.55 0.78 -5.85
CA ALA A 22 11.38 0.94 -4.99
C ALA A 22 11.48 2.17 -4.06
N ALA A 23 12.69 2.55 -3.68
CA ALA A 23 12.95 3.73 -2.85
C ALA A 23 12.83 5.06 -3.60
N LYS A 24 12.67 5.05 -4.94
CA LYS A 24 12.47 6.27 -5.70
C LYS A 24 11.17 6.99 -5.34
N PRO A 25 11.16 8.33 -5.25
CA PRO A 25 9.97 9.11 -4.89
C PRO A 25 8.71 8.76 -5.69
N GLU A 26 8.83 8.60 -7.00
CA GLU A 26 7.74 8.24 -7.90
C GLU A 26 7.16 6.86 -7.63
N ASN A 27 7.99 5.91 -7.20
CA ASN A 27 7.58 4.53 -6.93
C ASN A 27 6.96 4.41 -5.54
N ILE A 28 7.48 5.15 -4.54
CA ILE A 28 6.83 5.28 -3.23
C ILE A 28 5.46 5.92 -3.38
N MET A 29 5.34 7.01 -4.17
CA MET A 29 4.08 7.70 -4.41
C MET A 29 3.05 6.79 -5.10
N LEU A 30 3.46 6.10 -6.18
CA LEU A 30 2.62 5.13 -6.87
C LEU A 30 2.11 4.06 -5.90
N THR A 31 3.01 3.49 -5.10
CA THR A 31 2.67 2.43 -4.13
C THR A 31 1.71 2.95 -3.05
N ALA A 32 1.92 4.17 -2.54
CA ALA A 32 1.03 4.81 -1.56
C ALA A 32 -0.38 5.01 -2.13
N TYR A 33 -0.51 5.50 -3.36
CA TYR A 33 -1.80 5.63 -4.01
C TYR A 33 -2.50 4.29 -4.21
N ARG A 34 -1.76 3.24 -4.61
CA ARG A 34 -2.33 1.89 -4.72
C ARG A 34 -2.86 1.37 -3.39
N HIS A 35 -2.11 1.49 -2.30
CA HIS A 35 -2.57 1.05 -0.99
C HIS A 35 -3.76 1.87 -0.47
N TYR A 36 -3.82 3.16 -0.78
CA TYR A 36 -5.00 3.97 -0.47
C TYR A 36 -6.24 3.51 -1.27
N LEU A 37 -6.10 3.18 -2.55
CA LEU A 37 -7.18 2.63 -3.36
C LEU A 37 -7.68 1.29 -2.81
N VAL A 38 -6.77 0.43 -2.36
CA VAL A 38 -7.12 -0.82 -1.65
C VAL A 38 -7.88 -0.53 -0.35
N ALA A 39 -7.39 0.39 0.48
CA ALA A 39 -8.08 0.78 1.71
C ALA A 39 -9.50 1.30 1.43
N LYS A 40 -9.66 2.11 0.37
CA LYS A 40 -10.97 2.57 -0.08
C LYS A 40 -11.90 1.41 -0.45
N GLN A 41 -11.42 0.45 -1.25
CA GLN A 41 -12.20 -0.75 -1.61
C GLN A 41 -12.60 -1.56 -0.38
N CYS A 42 -11.69 -1.74 0.58
CA CYS A 42 -11.96 -2.42 1.85
C CYS A 42 -13.03 -1.72 2.68
N SER A 43 -12.98 -0.39 2.76
CA SER A 43 -13.99 0.41 3.46
C SER A 43 -15.35 0.31 2.77
N GLU A 44 -15.40 0.31 1.43
CA GLU A 44 -16.63 0.35 0.64
C GLU A 44 -17.31 -1.02 0.49
N SER A 45 -16.52 -2.10 0.50
CA SER A 45 -16.95 -3.49 0.28
C SER A 45 -18.15 -3.87 1.15
N ARG A 46 -18.16 -3.46 2.43
CA ARG A 46 -19.19 -3.83 3.39
C ARG A 46 -19.79 -2.65 4.15
N THR A 47 -19.82 -1.46 3.54
CA THR A 47 -20.50 -0.30 4.12
C THR A 47 -21.94 -0.64 4.51
N GLY A 48 -22.31 -0.34 5.77
CA GLY A 48 -23.66 -0.60 6.31
C GLY A 48 -23.84 -1.98 6.96
N TYR A 49 -22.83 -2.86 6.92
CA TYR A 49 -22.87 -4.15 7.59
C TYR A 49 -22.24 -4.09 8.98
N ALA A 50 -22.64 -5.02 9.87
CA ALA A 50 -22.07 -5.13 11.21
C ALA A 50 -20.57 -5.48 11.23
N ALA A 51 -20.13 -6.32 10.28
CA ALA A 51 -18.73 -6.66 10.09
C ALA A 51 -18.19 -5.96 8.84
N VAL A 52 -17.18 -5.11 9.04
CA VAL A 52 -16.49 -4.33 8.00
C VAL A 52 -14.99 -4.62 8.02
N TYR A 53 -14.32 -4.45 6.89
CA TYR A 53 -12.88 -4.62 6.81
C TYR A 53 -12.12 -3.43 7.38
N LEU A 54 -12.59 -2.22 7.09
CA LEU A 54 -12.08 -0.98 7.65
C LEU A 54 -13.23 -0.15 8.18
N THR A 55 -13.05 0.38 9.38
CA THR A 55 -13.95 1.36 9.98
C THR A 55 -13.79 2.74 9.31
N PRO A 56 -14.77 3.65 9.46
CA PRO A 56 -14.63 5.02 8.97
C PRO A 56 -13.40 5.74 9.53
N GLN A 57 -13.04 5.48 10.79
CA GLN A 57 -11.83 6.02 11.41
C GLN A 57 -10.57 5.54 10.69
N GLN A 58 -10.42 4.22 10.48
CA GLN A 58 -9.27 3.65 9.77
C GLN A 58 -9.16 4.16 8.33
N MET A 59 -10.28 4.37 7.65
CA MET A 59 -10.28 4.98 6.31
C MET A 59 -9.84 6.46 6.36
N GLY A 60 -10.27 7.20 7.38
CA GLY A 60 -9.82 8.57 7.65
C GLY A 60 -8.30 8.64 7.88
N GLU A 61 -7.76 7.72 8.68
CA GLU A 61 -6.32 7.59 8.93
C GLU A 61 -5.55 7.26 7.65
N ALA A 62 -6.02 6.29 6.85
CA ALA A 62 -5.40 5.94 5.57
C ALA A 62 -5.35 7.14 4.61
N LYS A 63 -6.43 7.94 4.56
CA LYS A 63 -6.50 9.17 3.77
C LYS A 63 -5.50 10.23 4.26
N ALA A 64 -5.35 10.39 5.58
CA ALA A 64 -4.38 11.32 6.15
C ALA A 64 -2.94 10.87 5.85
N GLN A 65 -2.66 9.58 5.99
CA GLN A 65 -1.34 8.99 5.74
C GLN A 65 -0.90 9.17 4.28
N VAL A 66 -1.75 8.82 3.30
CA VAL A 66 -1.38 8.97 1.88
C VAL A 66 -1.11 10.43 1.51
N LYS A 67 -1.91 11.37 2.01
CA LYS A 67 -1.68 12.82 1.81
C LYS A 67 -0.39 13.28 2.47
N GLY A 68 -0.10 12.78 3.65
CA GLY A 68 1.13 13.08 4.36
C GLY A 68 2.38 12.56 3.64
N ILE A 69 2.31 11.33 3.10
CA ILE A 69 3.35 10.74 2.25
C ILE A 69 3.56 11.59 1.01
N GLU A 70 2.49 11.94 0.29
CA GLU A 70 2.55 12.81 -0.89
C GLU A 70 3.24 14.14 -0.57
N ALA A 71 2.83 14.82 0.49
CA ALA A 71 3.46 16.06 0.93
C ALA A 71 4.94 15.87 1.32
N GLY A 72 5.28 14.75 1.95
CA GLY A 72 6.65 14.39 2.30
C GLY A 72 7.54 14.14 1.07
N ILE A 73 6.97 13.50 0.05
CA ILE A 73 7.63 13.25 -1.24
C ILE A 73 7.83 14.54 -2.02
N LEU A 74 6.81 15.38 -2.14
CA LEU A 74 6.89 16.63 -2.90
C LEU A 74 7.88 17.64 -2.32
N LYS A 75 8.17 17.58 -1.01
CA LYS A 75 9.28 18.35 -0.41
C LYS A 75 10.65 17.96 -0.99
N ARG A 76 10.83 16.71 -1.41
CA ARG A 76 12.09 16.15 -1.94
C ARG A 76 12.13 16.12 -3.46
N ALA A 77 10.97 15.94 -4.10
CA ALA A 77 10.80 15.90 -5.55
C ALA A 77 9.62 16.80 -5.98
N PRO A 78 9.78 18.14 -5.97
CA PRO A 78 8.67 19.08 -6.22
C PRO A 78 8.09 19.00 -7.63
N SER A 79 8.86 18.51 -8.61
CA SER A 79 8.44 18.37 -10.01
C SER A 79 7.72 17.05 -10.30
N LEU A 80 7.50 16.19 -9.29
CA LEU A 80 6.82 14.92 -9.48
C LEU A 80 5.34 15.15 -9.84
N ASN A 81 4.91 14.62 -10.98
CA ASN A 81 3.53 14.74 -11.44
C ASN A 81 2.59 13.80 -10.67
N THR A 82 1.90 14.32 -9.65
CA THR A 82 0.99 13.56 -8.78
C THR A 82 -0.20 12.99 -9.55
N ASP A 83 -0.76 13.73 -10.49
CA ASP A 83 -1.95 13.33 -11.25
C ASP A 83 -1.65 12.14 -12.15
N GLU A 84 -0.49 12.14 -12.80
CA GLU A 84 -0.03 11.01 -13.60
C GLU A 84 0.18 9.76 -12.72
N ARG A 85 0.78 9.92 -11.53
CA ARG A 85 1.00 8.82 -10.58
C ARG A 85 -0.32 8.28 -10.04
N TRP A 86 -1.28 9.15 -9.74
CA TRP A 86 -2.64 8.77 -9.33
C TRP A 86 -3.36 8.00 -10.44
N ALA A 87 -3.30 8.49 -11.68
CA ALA A 87 -3.91 7.81 -12.82
C ALA A 87 -3.26 6.44 -13.07
N ALA A 88 -1.93 6.33 -12.93
CA ALA A 88 -1.21 5.07 -13.02
C ALA A 88 -1.63 4.08 -11.92
N ALA A 89 -1.77 4.54 -10.67
CA ALA A 89 -2.25 3.72 -9.56
C ALA A 89 -3.67 3.16 -9.82
N ASN A 90 -4.57 4.01 -10.32
CA ASN A 90 -5.93 3.58 -10.67
C ASN A 90 -5.94 2.53 -11.77
N ARG A 91 -5.15 2.70 -12.85
CA ARG A 91 -5.03 1.70 -13.91
C ARG A 91 -4.49 0.37 -13.37
N ALA A 92 -3.45 0.42 -12.55
CA ALA A 92 -2.86 -0.77 -11.94
C ALA A 92 -3.85 -1.53 -11.05
N GLU A 93 -4.57 -0.82 -10.17
CA GLU A 93 -5.57 -1.46 -9.29
C GLU A 93 -6.81 -1.94 -10.05
N THR A 94 -7.21 -1.26 -11.12
CA THR A 94 -8.28 -1.73 -12.00
C THR A 94 -7.89 -3.03 -12.69
N ALA A 95 -6.66 -3.10 -13.23
CA ALA A 95 -6.13 -4.31 -13.86
C ALA A 95 -6.02 -5.46 -12.85
N ALA A 96 -5.47 -5.21 -11.65
CA ALA A 96 -5.37 -6.20 -10.57
C ALA A 96 -6.73 -6.73 -10.12
N ASN A 97 -7.79 -5.91 -10.21
CA ASN A 97 -9.14 -6.34 -9.90
C ASN A 97 -9.85 -7.08 -11.05
N ALA A 98 -9.34 -7.00 -12.28
CA ALA A 98 -9.93 -7.68 -13.43
C ALA A 98 -9.51 -9.17 -13.51
N ASP A 99 -8.33 -9.51 -13.02
CA ASP A 99 -7.81 -10.88 -13.02
C ASP A 99 -8.37 -11.70 -11.84
N ILE A 100 -9.37 -12.54 -12.13
CA ILE A 100 -10.08 -13.34 -11.12
C ILE A 100 -9.20 -14.45 -10.52
N SER A 101 -8.13 -14.86 -11.20
CA SER A 101 -7.27 -15.96 -10.74
C SER A 101 -6.40 -15.60 -9.52
N GLU A 102 -6.01 -14.33 -9.38
CA GLU A 102 -5.24 -13.82 -8.23
C GLU A 102 -6.12 -13.47 -7.01
N LEU A 103 -7.43 -13.35 -7.21
CA LEU A 103 -8.36 -12.83 -6.19
C LEU A 103 -8.56 -13.80 -5.03
N GLY A 104 -8.53 -15.11 -5.28
CA GLY A 104 -8.83 -16.13 -4.26
C GLY A 104 -7.76 -16.24 -3.16
N PHE A 105 -6.48 -16.16 -3.51
CA PHE A 105 -5.37 -16.39 -2.57
C PHE A 105 -4.98 -15.16 -1.75
N THR A 106 -5.20 -13.96 -2.30
CA THR A 106 -4.73 -12.71 -1.70
C THR A 106 -5.75 -12.07 -0.76
N GLY A 107 -6.94 -12.64 -0.59
CA GLY A 107 -8.06 -12.04 0.15
C GLY A 107 -8.76 -10.90 -0.59
N ARG A 108 -8.19 -10.41 -1.70
CA ARG A 108 -8.77 -9.37 -2.56
C ARG A 108 -10.12 -9.77 -3.15
N GLY A 109 -10.30 -11.05 -3.48
CA GLY A 109 -11.57 -11.60 -3.98
C GLY A 109 -12.70 -11.47 -2.99
N ALA A 110 -12.46 -11.82 -1.72
CA ALA A 110 -13.46 -11.66 -0.67
C ALA A 110 -13.90 -10.21 -0.50
N VAL A 111 -12.97 -9.25 -0.59
CA VAL A 111 -13.28 -7.82 -0.59
C VAL A 111 -14.14 -7.44 -1.79
N LYS A 112 -13.80 -7.90 -3.00
CA LYS A 112 -14.56 -7.62 -4.22
C LYS A 112 -15.97 -8.23 -4.20
N GLU A 113 -16.10 -9.45 -3.72
CA GLU A 113 -17.36 -10.20 -3.57
C GLU A 113 -18.20 -9.72 -2.37
N ARG A 114 -17.67 -8.78 -1.58
CA ARG A 114 -18.33 -8.22 -0.40
C ARG A 114 -18.56 -9.26 0.70
N THR A 115 -17.83 -10.37 0.67
CA THR A 115 -17.83 -11.41 1.70
C THR A 115 -16.83 -11.04 2.78
N TYR A 116 -17.14 -11.25 4.07
CA TYR A 116 -16.17 -11.03 5.15
C TYR A 116 -15.39 -12.32 5.42
N THR A 117 -14.07 -12.30 5.20
CA THR A 117 -13.18 -13.42 5.47
C THR A 117 -11.92 -12.96 6.19
N GLU A 118 -11.23 -13.89 6.85
CA GLU A 118 -9.95 -13.59 7.50
C GLU A 118 -8.89 -13.12 6.49
N GLN A 119 -8.85 -13.77 5.31
CA GLN A 119 -7.93 -13.38 4.23
C GLN A 119 -8.20 -11.96 3.74
N GLY A 120 -9.48 -11.58 3.54
CA GLY A 120 -9.84 -10.21 3.19
C GLY A 120 -9.45 -9.22 4.30
N ARG A 121 -9.55 -9.62 5.57
CA ARG A 121 -9.11 -8.82 6.72
C ARG A 121 -7.62 -8.56 6.69
N GLN A 122 -6.83 -9.60 6.44
CA GLN A 122 -5.36 -9.52 6.35
C GLN A 122 -4.94 -8.66 5.17
N PHE A 123 -5.59 -8.81 4.02
CA PHE A 123 -5.37 -7.98 2.84
C PHE A 123 -5.59 -6.49 3.13
N CYS A 124 -6.73 -6.14 3.74
CA CYS A 124 -7.04 -4.76 4.10
C CYS A 124 -6.11 -4.19 5.19
N SER A 125 -5.73 -5.02 6.16
CA SER A 125 -4.79 -4.66 7.22
C SER A 125 -3.38 -4.44 6.67
N ALA A 126 -2.95 -5.24 5.70
CA ALA A 126 -1.66 -5.06 5.04
C ALA A 126 -1.59 -3.72 4.29
N ALA A 127 -2.68 -3.33 3.60
CA ALA A 127 -2.72 -2.06 2.89
C ALA A 127 -2.61 -0.84 3.83
N THR A 128 -3.39 -0.83 4.91
CA THR A 128 -3.32 0.25 5.91
C THR A 128 -2.04 0.22 6.73
N GLY A 129 -1.50 -0.96 7.02
CA GLY A 129 -0.21 -1.14 7.67
C GLY A 129 0.95 -0.59 6.84
N TRP A 130 0.93 -0.81 5.51
CA TRP A 130 1.92 -0.22 4.61
C TRP A 130 1.85 1.31 4.63
N LEU A 131 0.64 1.89 4.52
CA LEU A 131 0.47 3.36 4.58
C LEU A 131 0.99 3.94 5.90
N LYS A 132 0.69 3.29 7.03
CA LYS A 132 1.20 3.70 8.33
C LYS A 132 2.73 3.65 8.41
N GLY A 133 3.33 2.56 7.93
CA GLY A 133 4.78 2.38 7.90
C GLY A 133 5.47 3.42 7.01
N ALA A 134 4.98 3.59 5.78
CA ALA A 134 5.51 4.57 4.85
C ALA A 134 5.35 6.01 5.37
N TYR A 135 4.22 6.35 6.00
CA TYR A 135 4.02 7.65 6.62
C TYR A 135 5.04 7.91 7.75
N GLY A 136 5.35 6.90 8.57
CA GLY A 136 6.36 6.98 9.62
C GLY A 136 7.76 7.31 9.10
N LEU A 137 8.11 6.95 7.87
CA LEU A 137 9.41 7.30 7.26
C LEU A 137 9.55 8.82 7.03
N PHE A 138 8.44 9.53 6.85
CA PHE A 138 8.42 10.98 6.66
C PHE A 138 8.14 11.74 7.97
N TYR A 139 7.48 11.08 8.93
CA TYR A 139 7.06 11.65 10.20
C TYR A 139 7.35 10.66 11.35
N PRO A 140 8.62 10.45 11.73
CA PRO A 140 8.98 9.41 12.71
C PRO A 140 8.33 9.63 14.08
N ASP A 141 8.13 10.88 14.49
CA ASP A 141 7.48 11.23 15.75
C ASP A 141 6.00 10.81 15.79
N SER A 142 5.36 10.58 14.64
CA SER A 142 3.96 10.14 14.56
C SER A 142 3.75 8.69 15.04
N LEU A 143 4.82 7.88 15.06
CA LEU A 143 4.79 6.50 15.54
C LEU A 143 5.13 6.38 17.03
N THR A 144 5.61 7.47 17.65
CA THR A 144 6.01 7.46 19.05
C THR A 144 4.80 7.68 19.93
N VAL A 145 4.42 6.65 20.70
CA VAL A 145 3.40 6.81 21.75
C VAL A 145 4.00 7.67 22.85
N LYS A 146 3.54 8.92 22.97
CA LYS A 146 3.90 9.78 24.09
C LYS A 146 3.16 9.27 25.33
N LYS A 147 3.89 9.11 26.43
CA LYS A 147 3.29 8.75 27.72
C LYS A 147 2.32 9.87 28.12
N ASP A 148 1.05 9.54 28.28
CA ASP A 148 -0.05 10.46 28.61
C ASP A 148 -0.67 10.17 29.99
N PHE A 149 0.09 9.48 30.84
CA PHE A 149 -0.22 9.17 32.25
C PHE A 149 1.02 9.23 33.14
#